data_AF-A0A318DTS1-F1
#
_entry.id   AF-A0A318DTS1-F1
#
_cell.length_a   1.000
_cell.length_b   1.000
_cell.length_c   1.000
_cell.angle_alpha   90.00
_cell.angle_beta   90.00
_cell.angle_gamma   90.00
#
_symmetry.space_group_name_H-M   'P 1'
#
loop_
_entity.id
_entity.type
_entity.pdbx_description
1 polymer ?
#
loop_
_entity_poly.entity_id
_entity_poly.type
_entity_poly.pdbx_seq_one_letter_code
_entity_poly.pdbx_strand_id
1 'polypeptide(L)'
;MKRHFFALLMLACAGCTPAVTKLNVADIAKSDALQVTDKRPASEKENKIFSLLITSKEYGVIRTGDVHLSPPPVRLLQHEAYQKFAADGSAHTVTVYHFVIYQNMRTQLRAGAIGAGLGGALGAVVGNSIASHDAASQTHLYDEMSFNSVSDEYLRGQYNGWENPDNASVYVIYIDTDIDGKKVFTRTVASMKPHGDQNPLADGVELAIKNHLAHYDGNSTAASRATQSNVISATTSATLAAATTPAATDAQPAPANAGMLTAAQGVANQLHCNAVRPNGDTTFTASCGSYDVVIDCDGGKCHPMHTVNAHP
;
A
#
# COMPACT_ATOMS: atom_id res chain seq x y z
N MET A 1 -9.18 41.08 36.83
CA MET A 1 -8.81 41.05 35.39
C MET A 1 -7.39 40.51 35.15
N LYS A 2 -6.29 41.28 35.23
CA LYS A 2 -4.93 40.85 34.81
C LYS A 2 -4.49 39.43 35.25
N ARG A 3 -4.79 39.00 36.49
CA ARG A 3 -4.46 37.64 36.99
C ARG A 3 -5.12 36.48 36.21
N HIS A 4 -6.31 36.66 35.65
CA HIS A 4 -7.00 35.57 34.92
C HIS A 4 -6.45 35.37 33.50
N PHE A 5 -5.90 36.42 32.89
CA PHE A 5 -5.30 36.34 31.55
C PHE A 5 -4.05 35.44 31.55
N PHE A 6 -3.24 35.51 32.60
CA PHE A 6 -2.09 34.61 32.82
C PHE A 6 -2.52 33.15 33.03
N ALA A 7 -3.61 32.90 33.76
CA ALA A 7 -4.13 31.55 33.96
C ALA A 7 -4.67 30.94 32.65
N LEU A 8 -5.36 31.73 31.83
CA LEU A 8 -5.87 31.27 30.53
C LEU A 8 -4.71 30.95 29.55
N LEU A 9 -3.68 31.80 29.54
CA LEU A 9 -2.49 31.60 28.70
C LEU A 9 -1.69 30.36 29.11
N MET A 10 -1.50 30.13 30.42
CA MET A 10 -0.86 28.90 30.93
C MET A 10 -1.64 27.64 30.52
N LEU A 11 -2.98 27.68 30.54
CA LEU A 11 -3.80 26.54 30.13
C LEU A 11 -3.71 26.27 28.62
N ALA A 12 -3.55 27.30 27.80
CA ALA A 12 -3.28 27.17 26.36
C ALA A 12 -1.86 26.65 26.04
N CYS A 13 -0.92 26.77 26.99
CA CYS A 13 0.45 26.22 26.91
C CYS A 13 0.60 24.84 27.55
N ALA A 14 -0.48 24.17 27.95
CA ALA A 14 -0.49 22.74 28.27
C ALA A 14 -0.29 21.94 26.98
N GLY A 15 0.97 21.81 26.56
CA GLY A 15 1.35 21.46 25.20
C GLY A 15 0.81 20.11 24.72
N CYS A 16 0.41 20.07 23.45
CA CYS A 16 0.03 18.84 22.75
C CYS A 16 1.26 17.91 22.63
N THR A 17 1.45 17.03 23.61
CA THR A 17 2.31 15.86 23.42
C THR A 17 1.73 15.01 22.27
N PRO A 18 2.57 14.48 21.36
CA PRO A 18 2.07 13.59 20.32
C PRO A 18 1.43 12.36 20.97
N ALA A 19 0.30 11.90 20.42
CA ALA A 19 -0.26 10.63 20.83
C ALA A 19 0.74 9.51 20.45
N VAL A 20 1.13 8.73 21.46
CA VAL A 20 2.05 7.59 21.31
C VAL A 20 1.26 6.32 21.52
N THR A 21 1.13 5.51 20.47
CA THR A 21 0.60 4.15 20.57
C THR A 21 1.59 3.30 21.38
N LYS A 22 1.16 2.83 22.55
CA LYS A 22 1.94 1.92 23.39
C LYS A 22 1.52 0.48 23.13
N LEU A 23 2.49 -0.37 22.79
CA LEU A 23 2.28 -1.80 22.53
C LEU A 23 2.92 -2.63 23.64
N ASN A 24 2.15 -3.56 24.20
CA ASN A 24 2.61 -4.47 25.22
C ASN A 24 3.23 -5.72 24.58
N VAL A 25 4.41 -5.54 23.98
CA VAL A 25 5.14 -6.61 23.30
C VAL A 25 5.78 -7.53 24.34
N ALA A 26 5.24 -8.74 24.47
CA ALA A 26 5.74 -9.75 25.40
C ALA A 26 7.21 -10.11 25.10
N ASP A 27 8.00 -10.41 26.13
CA ASP A 27 9.38 -10.90 26.00
C ASP A 27 10.35 -10.01 25.17
N ILE A 28 10.00 -8.75 24.89
CA ILE A 28 10.75 -7.91 23.94
C ILE A 28 12.25 -7.83 24.22
N ALA A 29 12.67 -7.76 25.48
CA ALA A 29 14.07 -7.73 25.89
C ALA A 29 14.90 -8.95 25.42
N LYS A 30 14.30 -10.13 25.18
CA LYS A 30 15.04 -11.30 24.64
C LYS A 30 15.67 -11.00 23.28
N SER A 31 15.01 -10.15 22.49
CA SER A 31 15.48 -9.77 21.15
C SER A 31 16.63 -8.75 21.13
N ASP A 32 17.07 -8.24 22.28
CA ASP A 32 18.32 -7.46 22.38
C ASP A 32 19.57 -8.30 22.01
N ALA A 33 19.43 -9.64 21.97
CA ALA A 33 20.46 -10.55 21.47
C ALA A 33 20.66 -10.51 19.94
N LEU A 34 19.67 -10.04 19.16
CA LEU A 34 19.79 -9.89 17.71
C LEU A 34 20.48 -8.57 17.36
N GLN A 35 21.55 -8.61 16.56
CA GLN A 35 22.26 -7.42 16.12
C GLN A 35 21.52 -6.70 14.99
N VAL A 36 21.06 -5.47 15.25
CA VAL A 36 20.33 -4.63 14.29
C VAL A 36 21.06 -3.29 14.08
N THR A 37 21.41 -3.00 12.83
CA THR A 37 22.05 -1.75 12.41
C THR A 37 21.06 -0.87 11.67
N ASP A 38 20.55 0.16 12.33
CA ASP A 38 19.62 1.14 11.75
C ASP A 38 20.39 2.21 10.93
N LYS A 39 20.51 2.01 9.62
CA LYS A 39 21.13 2.94 8.66
C LYS A 39 20.12 3.93 8.05
N ARG A 40 18.85 3.95 8.49
CA ARG A 40 17.82 4.79 7.88
C ARG A 40 18.20 6.28 7.90
N PRO A 41 17.89 7.04 6.83
CA PRO A 41 18.01 8.49 6.84
C PRO A 41 17.37 9.09 8.09
N ALA A 42 18.04 10.04 8.74
CA ALA A 42 17.57 10.61 10.01
C ALA A 42 16.13 11.17 9.91
N SER A 43 15.76 11.71 8.75
CA SER A 43 14.42 12.23 8.51
C SER A 43 13.33 11.15 8.54
N GLU A 44 13.57 9.89 8.17
CA GLU A 44 12.53 8.84 8.23
C GLU A 44 12.02 8.60 9.65
N LYS A 45 12.81 8.98 10.66
CA LYS A 45 12.50 8.86 12.09
C LYS A 45 11.66 10.05 12.60
N GLU A 46 11.52 11.11 11.81
CA GLU A 46 10.84 12.37 12.14
C GLU A 46 9.44 12.47 11.53
N ASN A 47 8.46 12.89 12.33
CA ASN A 47 7.10 13.16 11.84
C ASN A 47 7.06 14.42 10.94
N LYS A 48 6.43 14.32 9.76
CA LYS A 48 6.35 15.39 8.77
C LYS A 48 4.97 15.43 8.09
N ILE A 49 4.22 16.50 8.33
CA ILE A 49 3.01 16.84 7.56
C ILE A 49 3.47 17.58 6.30
N PHE A 50 3.11 17.09 5.11
CA PHE A 50 3.58 17.72 3.86
C PHE A 50 2.84 19.02 3.55
N SER A 51 1.52 19.05 3.66
CA SER A 51 0.75 20.30 3.53
C SER A 51 -0.50 20.33 4.41
N LEU A 52 -0.74 21.51 5.01
CA LEU A 52 -1.97 21.87 5.71
C LEU A 52 -3.02 22.53 4.79
N LEU A 53 -2.65 22.89 3.56
CA LEU A 53 -3.54 23.58 2.60
C LEU A 53 -4.32 22.55 1.78
N ILE A 54 -5.65 22.49 1.98
CA ILE A 54 -6.57 21.53 1.32
C ILE A 54 -6.38 21.44 -0.20
N THR A 55 -6.04 22.56 -0.84
CA THR A 55 -5.82 22.69 -2.28
C THR A 55 -4.50 22.09 -2.78
N SER A 56 -3.48 21.91 -1.92
CA SER A 56 -2.21 21.29 -2.35
C SER A 56 -2.38 19.80 -2.67
N LYS A 57 -1.59 19.31 -3.62
CA LYS A 57 -1.46 17.87 -3.96
C LYS A 57 -0.94 17.04 -2.77
N GLU A 58 -0.17 17.66 -1.90
CA GLU A 58 0.43 17.09 -0.68
C GLU A 58 -0.57 16.91 0.47
N TYR A 59 -1.74 17.54 0.38
CA TYR A 59 -2.68 17.62 1.50
C TYR A 59 -3.20 16.23 1.92
N GLY A 60 -3.15 15.96 3.23
CA GLY A 60 -3.56 14.69 3.81
C GLY A 60 -2.54 13.56 3.69
N VAL A 61 -1.32 13.84 3.21
CA VAL A 61 -0.17 12.94 3.37
C VAL A 61 0.67 13.38 4.58
N ILE A 62 1.04 12.43 5.43
CA ILE A 62 1.88 12.65 6.62
C ILE A 62 2.90 11.50 6.73
N ARG A 63 4.18 11.79 6.83
CA ARG A 63 5.18 10.79 7.25
C ARG A 63 5.14 10.66 8.78
N THR A 64 4.85 9.47 9.29
CA THR A 64 4.84 9.15 10.72
C THR A 64 6.25 8.80 11.18
N GLY A 65 6.79 9.57 12.12
CA GLY A 65 8.10 9.30 12.74
C GLY A 65 8.02 8.29 13.88
N ASP A 66 9.19 7.78 14.30
CA ASP A 66 9.35 6.73 15.32
C ASP A 66 8.65 7.07 16.65
N VAL A 67 8.49 8.36 16.98
CA VAL A 67 7.87 8.85 18.23
C VAL A 67 6.40 8.47 18.44
N HIS A 68 5.70 8.02 17.39
CA HIS A 68 4.28 7.64 17.49
C HIS A 68 4.06 6.19 17.93
N LEU A 69 5.11 5.36 17.98
CA LEU A 69 5.05 3.98 18.43
C LEU A 69 6.05 3.75 19.57
N SER A 70 5.59 3.07 20.62
CA SER A 70 6.39 2.67 21.76
C SER A 70 6.15 1.18 22.02
N PRO A 71 7.07 0.28 21.66
CA PRO A 71 8.44 0.53 21.15
C PRO A 71 8.48 1.04 19.69
N PRO A 72 9.59 1.67 19.25
CA PRO A 72 9.74 2.16 17.87
C PRO A 72 9.68 1.07 16.78
N PRO A 73 9.39 1.41 15.51
CA PRO A 73 9.23 0.42 14.43
C PRO A 73 10.41 -0.54 14.24
N VAL A 74 11.66 -0.03 14.24
CA VAL A 74 12.86 -0.88 14.14
C VAL A 74 13.00 -1.83 15.33
N ARG A 75 12.50 -1.46 16.52
CA ARG A 75 12.55 -2.30 17.72
C ARG A 75 11.47 -3.39 17.71
N LEU A 76 10.34 -3.17 17.00
CA LEU A 76 9.38 -4.21 16.64
C LEU A 76 9.98 -5.18 15.61
N LEU A 77 10.61 -4.66 14.55
CA LEU A 77 11.30 -5.48 13.54
C LEU A 77 12.40 -6.36 14.14
N GLN A 78 13.20 -5.83 15.08
CA GLN A 78 14.17 -6.60 15.86
C GLN A 78 13.51 -7.75 16.64
N HIS A 79 12.31 -7.53 17.19
CA HIS A 79 11.60 -8.55 17.95
C HIS A 79 11.08 -9.68 17.06
N GLU A 80 10.38 -9.35 15.97
CA GLU A 80 9.86 -10.33 15.02
C GLU A 80 10.96 -11.10 14.30
N ALA A 81 12.06 -10.43 13.91
CA ALA A 81 13.21 -11.10 13.31
C ALA A 81 13.94 -12.03 14.31
N TYR A 82 14.00 -11.66 15.59
CA TYR A 82 14.55 -12.53 16.64
C TYR A 82 13.64 -13.75 16.88
N GLN A 83 12.32 -13.56 16.98
CA GLN A 83 11.37 -14.68 17.09
C GLN A 83 11.49 -15.64 15.90
N LYS A 84 11.68 -15.10 14.68
CA LYS A 84 11.67 -15.89 13.46
C LYS A 84 12.97 -16.64 13.17
N PHE A 85 14.13 -16.02 13.40
CA PHE A 85 15.42 -16.59 13.01
C PHE A 85 16.27 -17.00 14.21
N ALA A 86 16.57 -16.05 15.11
CA ALA A 86 17.54 -16.25 16.20
C ALA A 86 16.99 -17.01 17.43
N ALA A 87 15.78 -17.57 17.37
CA ALA A 87 15.15 -18.29 18.48
C ALA A 87 15.84 -19.63 18.82
N ASP A 88 16.66 -20.18 17.91
CA ASP A 88 17.50 -21.36 18.13
C ASP A 88 18.91 -21.02 18.68
N GLY A 89 19.24 -19.72 18.83
CA GLY A 89 20.55 -19.23 19.26
C GLY A 89 21.55 -18.98 18.14
N SER A 90 21.13 -19.08 16.87
CA SER A 90 21.95 -18.70 15.70
C SER A 90 22.26 -17.20 15.67
N ALA A 91 23.45 -16.87 15.15
CA ALA A 91 23.94 -15.50 15.05
C ALA A 91 23.52 -14.85 13.73
N HIS A 92 22.43 -14.07 13.78
CA HIS A 92 21.91 -13.30 12.65
C HIS A 92 22.29 -11.82 12.71
N THR A 93 22.43 -11.20 11.54
CA THR A 93 22.77 -9.79 11.35
C THR A 93 21.73 -9.08 10.50
N VAL A 94 21.10 -8.04 11.04
CA VAL A 94 20.08 -7.24 10.34
C VAL A 94 20.61 -5.83 10.10
N THR A 95 20.57 -5.35 8.86
CA THR A 95 20.72 -3.94 8.53
C THR A 95 19.39 -3.39 8.02
N VAL A 96 18.96 -2.24 8.53
CA VAL A 96 17.75 -1.54 8.07
C VAL A 96 18.18 -0.32 7.26
N TYR A 97 17.83 -0.27 5.97
CA TYR A 97 18.12 0.85 5.07
C TYR A 97 16.95 1.84 4.99
N HIS A 98 15.72 1.33 4.92
CA HIS A 98 14.51 2.14 4.99
C HIS A 98 13.49 1.49 5.94
N PHE A 99 12.88 2.29 6.81
CA PHE A 99 11.66 1.91 7.52
C PHE A 99 10.88 3.19 7.78
N VAL A 100 9.97 3.48 6.85
CA VAL A 100 9.19 4.72 6.83
C VAL A 100 7.72 4.44 6.60
N ILE A 101 6.88 5.16 7.34
CA ILE A 101 5.43 4.99 7.40
C ILE A 101 4.80 6.29 6.90
N TYR A 102 3.98 6.22 5.85
CA TYR A 102 3.19 7.35 5.38
C TYR A 102 1.71 7.10 5.65
N GLN A 103 1.03 8.04 6.31
CA GLN A 103 -0.42 8.12 6.35
C GLN A 103 -0.91 8.85 5.10
N ASN A 104 -1.93 8.32 4.44
CA ASN A 104 -2.62 8.98 3.35
C ASN A 104 -4.12 9.01 3.62
N MET A 105 -4.56 10.15 4.15
CA MET A 105 -5.95 10.47 4.47
C MET A 105 -6.56 11.45 3.45
N ARG A 106 -5.92 11.65 2.29
CA ARG A 106 -6.25 12.73 1.34
C ARG A 106 -7.69 12.69 0.87
N THR A 107 -8.26 11.51 0.64
CA THR A 107 -9.68 11.32 0.26
C THR A 107 -10.60 11.77 1.38
N GLN A 108 -10.45 11.19 2.58
CA GLN A 108 -11.26 11.47 3.76
C GLN A 108 -11.25 12.96 4.14
N LEU A 109 -10.05 13.58 4.22
CA LEU A 109 -9.91 14.98 4.64
C LEU A 109 -10.49 15.95 3.61
N ARG A 110 -10.33 15.68 2.30
CA ARG A 110 -10.95 16.51 1.25
C ARG A 110 -12.46 16.34 1.21
N ALA A 111 -12.97 15.12 1.35
CA ALA A 111 -14.40 14.86 1.42
C ALA A 111 -15.05 15.53 2.64
N GLY A 112 -14.42 15.44 3.82
CA GLY A 112 -14.86 16.13 5.03
C GLY A 112 -14.86 17.66 4.90
N ALA A 113 -13.81 18.24 4.30
CA ALA A 113 -13.74 19.68 4.07
C ALA A 113 -14.82 20.19 3.09
N ILE A 114 -15.05 19.48 1.99
CA ILE A 114 -16.10 19.80 1.00
C ILE A 114 -17.49 19.60 1.63
N GLY A 115 -17.70 18.49 2.34
CA GLY A 115 -18.95 18.18 3.03
C GLY A 115 -19.34 19.24 4.07
N ALA A 116 -18.40 19.63 4.95
CA ALA A 116 -18.63 20.69 5.92
C ALA A 116 -18.88 22.06 5.25
N GLY A 117 -18.14 22.38 4.19
CA GLY A 117 -18.23 23.67 3.49
C GLY A 117 -19.48 23.86 2.62
N LEU A 118 -20.06 22.79 2.07
CA LEU A 118 -21.21 22.86 1.15
C LEU A 118 -22.49 22.21 1.69
N GLY A 119 -22.39 21.19 2.55
CA GLY A 119 -23.52 20.38 3.04
C GLY A 119 -23.80 20.49 4.54
N GLY A 120 -23.02 21.29 5.28
CA GLY A 120 -23.17 21.47 6.73
C GLY A 120 -23.18 20.14 7.49
N ALA A 121 -24.16 19.96 8.39
CA ALA A 121 -24.29 18.75 9.21
C ALA A 121 -24.52 17.47 8.38
N LEU A 122 -25.15 17.55 7.21
CA LEU A 122 -25.36 16.37 6.34
C LEU A 122 -24.06 15.99 5.62
N GLY A 123 -23.27 16.97 5.17
CA GLY A 123 -21.98 16.71 4.54
C GLY A 123 -20.92 16.13 5.50
N ALA A 124 -21.03 16.43 6.80
CA ALA A 124 -20.20 15.78 7.83
C ALA A 124 -20.43 14.26 7.92
N VAL A 125 -21.66 13.78 7.69
CA VAL A 125 -21.99 12.34 7.69
C VAL A 125 -21.30 11.62 6.52
N VAL A 126 -21.24 12.26 5.35
CA VAL A 126 -20.55 11.71 4.15
C VAL A 126 -19.03 11.65 4.35
N GLY A 127 -18.45 12.63 5.06
CA GLY A 127 -17.04 12.55 5.49
C GLY A 127 -16.77 11.35 6.41
N ASN A 128 -17.77 10.97 7.23
CA ASN A 128 -17.66 9.84 8.15
C ASN A 128 -17.88 8.48 7.47
N SER A 129 -18.70 8.38 6.43
CA SER A 129 -18.81 7.14 5.65
C SER A 129 -17.52 6.83 4.90
N ILE A 130 -16.84 7.84 4.36
CA ILE A 130 -15.54 7.66 3.68
C ILE A 130 -14.43 7.22 4.66
N ALA A 131 -14.53 7.62 5.93
CA ALA A 131 -13.67 7.14 7.01
C ALA A 131 -13.90 5.65 7.38
N SER A 132 -14.93 5.00 6.85
CA SER A 132 -15.32 3.61 7.18
C SER A 132 -15.01 2.57 6.09
N HIS A 133 -14.57 3.03 4.90
CA HIS A 133 -14.01 2.15 3.87
C HIS A 133 -12.82 1.36 4.40
N ASP A 134 -12.59 0.18 3.82
CA ASP A 134 -11.56 -0.76 4.27
C ASP A 134 -10.61 -1.06 3.11
N ALA A 135 -9.31 -0.88 3.32
CA ALA A 135 -8.32 -1.27 2.33
C ALA A 135 -7.89 -2.72 2.54
N ALA A 136 -8.08 -3.56 1.51
CA ALA A 136 -7.52 -4.91 1.47
C ALA A 136 -5.99 -4.83 1.62
N SER A 137 -5.51 -5.17 2.82
CA SER A 137 -4.13 -4.90 3.22
C SER A 137 -3.17 -5.89 2.55
N GLN A 138 -2.10 -5.37 1.96
CA GLN A 138 -1.31 -6.08 0.96
C GLN A 138 0.15 -5.64 0.97
N THR A 139 1.06 -6.60 0.76
CA THR A 139 2.51 -6.39 0.74
C THR A 139 3.09 -6.94 -0.55
N HIS A 140 3.89 -6.12 -1.22
CA HIS A 140 4.57 -6.46 -2.47
C HIS A 140 6.08 -6.22 -2.34
N LEU A 141 6.89 -6.97 -3.09
CA LEU A 141 8.28 -6.58 -3.33
C LEU A 141 8.31 -5.23 -4.06
N TYR A 142 9.28 -4.40 -3.73
CA TYR A 142 9.41 -3.05 -4.26
C TYR A 142 10.83 -2.80 -4.79
N ASP A 143 10.94 -1.96 -5.81
CA ASP A 143 12.23 -1.57 -6.38
C ASP A 143 12.83 -0.36 -5.65
N GLU A 144 14.10 -0.48 -5.26
CA GLU A 144 14.87 0.57 -4.60
C GLU A 144 15.07 1.80 -5.49
N MET A 145 15.23 1.61 -6.80
CA MET A 145 15.39 2.72 -7.75
C MET A 145 14.06 3.48 -7.89
N SER A 146 12.93 2.77 -7.89
CA SER A 146 11.58 3.35 -7.88
C SER A 146 11.28 4.14 -6.60
N PHE A 147 11.77 3.69 -5.43
CA PHE A 147 11.67 4.48 -4.20
C PHE A 147 12.54 5.76 -4.25
N ASN A 148 13.80 5.62 -4.66
CA ASN A 148 14.80 6.70 -4.62
C ASN A 148 14.67 7.72 -5.76
N SER A 149 14.07 7.36 -6.90
CA SER A 149 13.81 8.28 -8.03
C SER A 149 12.64 9.25 -7.78
N VAL A 150 11.80 8.99 -6.78
CA VAL A 150 10.73 9.91 -6.36
C VAL A 150 11.34 11.16 -5.72
N SER A 151 11.35 12.28 -6.48
CA SER A 151 11.83 13.59 -6.03
C SER A 151 10.95 14.19 -4.93
N ASP A 152 9.64 14.10 -5.11
CA ASP A 152 8.65 14.68 -4.23
C ASP A 152 8.22 13.63 -3.20
N GLU A 153 8.83 13.64 -2.02
CA GLU A 153 8.68 12.60 -0.98
C GLU A 153 7.20 12.23 -0.67
N TYR A 154 6.26 13.19 -0.72
CA TYR A 154 4.83 12.92 -0.48
C TYR A 154 4.20 11.94 -1.49
N LEU A 155 4.78 11.77 -2.68
CA LEU A 155 4.34 10.80 -3.67
C LEU A 155 4.58 9.35 -3.18
N ARG A 156 5.56 9.11 -2.29
CA ARG A 156 5.79 7.79 -1.67
C ARG A 156 4.59 7.36 -0.81
N GLY A 157 3.87 8.31 -0.22
CA GLY A 157 2.61 8.05 0.49
C GLY A 157 1.41 7.75 -0.41
N GLN A 158 1.55 7.75 -1.74
CA GLN A 158 0.43 7.47 -2.64
C GLN A 158 0.23 5.97 -2.88
N TYR A 159 -1.00 5.64 -3.25
CA TYR A 159 -1.46 4.33 -3.66
C TYR A 159 -2.11 4.44 -5.05
N ASN A 160 -2.20 3.33 -5.76
CA ASN A 160 -2.94 3.23 -7.02
C ASN A 160 -4.36 2.68 -6.78
N GLY A 161 -5.19 2.67 -7.82
CA GLY A 161 -6.59 2.25 -7.72
C GLY A 161 -6.80 0.75 -7.44
N TRP A 162 -5.81 -0.12 -7.73
CA TRP A 162 -5.92 -1.55 -7.46
C TRP A 162 -5.47 -1.92 -6.03
N GLU A 163 -4.59 -1.11 -5.42
CA GLU A 163 -4.22 -1.23 -4.01
C GLU A 163 -5.33 -0.78 -3.04
N ASN A 164 -6.17 0.16 -3.47
CA ASN A 164 -7.20 0.77 -2.62
C ASN A 164 -8.38 1.31 -3.48
N PRO A 165 -9.22 0.42 -4.05
CA PRO A 165 -10.30 0.81 -4.96
C PRO A 165 -11.35 1.70 -4.27
N ASP A 166 -11.58 1.47 -2.97
CA ASP A 166 -12.48 2.26 -2.14
C ASP A 166 -11.93 3.65 -1.77
N ASN A 167 -10.68 3.97 -2.14
CA ASN A 167 -9.99 5.22 -1.84
C ASN A 167 -9.95 5.55 -0.33
N ALA A 168 -9.90 4.51 0.51
CA ALA A 168 -9.85 4.59 1.96
C ALA A 168 -8.61 5.36 2.47
N SER A 169 -8.63 5.75 3.74
CA SER A 169 -7.43 6.21 4.44
C SER A 169 -6.52 5.01 4.73
N VAL A 170 -5.24 5.08 4.34
CA VAL A 170 -4.28 3.97 4.44
C VAL A 170 -2.92 4.38 4.98
N TYR A 171 -2.24 3.44 5.63
CA TYR A 171 -0.80 3.48 5.83
C TYR A 171 -0.10 2.89 4.61
N VAL A 172 0.89 3.58 4.06
CA VAL A 172 1.84 3.06 3.07
C VAL A 172 3.19 2.92 3.77
N ILE A 173 3.62 1.68 3.98
CA ILE A 173 4.77 1.31 4.82
C ILE A 173 5.85 0.69 3.95
N TYR A 174 7.04 1.27 4.00
CA TYR A 174 8.22 0.81 3.28
C TYR A 174 9.19 0.17 4.28
N ILE A 175 9.67 -1.04 3.98
CA ILE A 175 10.69 -1.73 4.75
C ILE A 175 11.75 -2.26 3.78
N ASP A 176 12.97 -1.75 3.90
CA ASP A 176 14.16 -2.22 3.18
C ASP A 176 15.20 -2.69 4.18
N THR A 177 15.56 -3.97 4.11
CA THR A 177 16.55 -4.60 4.99
C THR A 177 17.52 -5.47 4.21
N ASP A 178 18.66 -5.74 4.83
CA ASP A 178 19.59 -6.80 4.47
C ASP A 178 19.75 -7.68 5.71
N ILE A 179 19.41 -8.96 5.58
CA ILE A 179 19.61 -9.97 6.62
C ILE A 179 20.58 -11.01 6.07
N ASP A 180 21.75 -11.10 6.69
CA ASP A 180 22.84 -12.01 6.37
C ASP A 180 23.29 -12.01 4.89
N GLY A 181 23.25 -10.84 4.24
CA GLY A 181 23.67 -10.64 2.85
C GLY A 181 22.53 -10.80 1.82
N LYS A 182 21.31 -11.11 2.26
CA LYS A 182 20.10 -11.11 1.43
C LYS A 182 19.38 -9.78 1.61
N LYS A 183 19.37 -8.93 0.58
CA LYS A 183 18.57 -7.71 0.58
C LYS A 183 17.11 -7.99 0.17
N VAL A 184 16.16 -7.40 0.88
CA VAL A 184 14.72 -7.40 0.55
C VAL A 184 14.16 -6.00 0.78
N PHE A 185 13.45 -5.47 -0.22
CA PHE A 185 12.63 -4.26 -0.09
C PHE A 185 11.17 -4.63 -0.36
N THR A 186 10.27 -4.34 0.59
CA THR A 186 8.82 -4.44 0.42
C THR A 186 8.11 -3.12 0.65
N ARG A 187 6.98 -2.95 -0.03
CA ARG A 187 5.98 -1.91 0.23
C ARG A 187 4.66 -2.56 0.64
N THR A 188 4.10 -2.13 1.76
CA THR A 188 2.80 -2.55 2.28
C THR A 188 1.81 -1.41 2.21
N VAL A 189 0.58 -1.67 1.74
CA VAL A 189 -0.57 -0.78 1.92
C VAL A 189 -1.50 -1.44 2.94
N ALA A 190 -1.84 -0.72 4.02
CA ALA A 190 -2.63 -1.23 5.13
C ALA A 190 -3.76 -0.26 5.51
N SER A 191 -4.91 -0.80 5.95
CA SER A 191 -6.09 -0.02 6.34
C SER A 191 -5.80 0.90 7.54
N MET A 192 -6.30 2.16 7.55
CA MET A 192 -6.33 3.00 8.77
C MET A 192 -7.58 2.76 9.63
N LYS A 193 -8.44 1.82 9.23
CA LYS A 193 -9.67 1.49 9.92
C LYS A 193 -9.38 0.64 11.17
N PRO A 194 -9.90 0.99 12.36
CA PRO A 194 -9.73 0.16 13.56
C PRO A 194 -10.44 -1.20 13.43
N HIS A 195 -9.74 -2.27 13.78
CA HIS A 195 -10.31 -3.61 13.87
C HIS A 195 -10.56 -3.97 15.35
N GLY A 196 -11.75 -3.62 15.84
CA GLY A 196 -12.09 -3.71 17.27
C GLY A 196 -11.32 -2.66 18.10
N ASP A 197 -10.78 -3.08 19.24
CA ASP A 197 -10.00 -2.21 20.13
C ASP A 197 -8.52 -2.04 19.70
N GLN A 198 -8.12 -2.66 18.58
CA GLN A 198 -6.74 -2.61 18.09
C GLN A 198 -6.37 -1.24 17.50
N ASN A 199 -5.07 -0.92 17.50
CA ASN A 199 -4.56 0.35 16.99
C ASN A 199 -4.06 0.17 15.55
N PRO A 200 -4.70 0.76 14.53
CA PRO A 200 -4.45 0.38 13.14
C PRO A 200 -3.03 0.77 12.64
N LEU A 201 -2.36 1.74 13.29
CA LEU A 201 -0.94 2.02 13.04
C LEU A 201 -0.05 0.86 13.47
N ALA A 202 -0.35 0.23 14.61
CA ALA A 202 0.38 -0.93 15.09
C ALA A 202 0.06 -2.16 14.24
N ASP A 203 -1.23 -2.44 13.99
CA ASP A 203 -1.66 -3.58 13.19
C ASP A 203 -1.04 -3.54 11.78
N GLY A 204 -1.01 -2.36 11.15
CA GLY A 204 -0.37 -2.14 9.85
C GLY A 204 1.15 -2.33 9.89
N VAL A 205 1.83 -1.91 10.97
CA VAL A 205 3.28 -2.07 11.15
C VAL A 205 3.66 -3.53 11.44
N GLU A 206 2.93 -4.22 12.31
CA GLU A 206 3.13 -5.65 12.61
C GLU A 206 2.86 -6.51 11.36
N LEU A 207 1.80 -6.24 10.61
CA LEU A 207 1.52 -6.87 9.32
C LEU A 207 2.64 -6.63 8.31
N ALA A 208 3.10 -5.38 8.17
CA ALA A 208 4.17 -5.04 7.23
C ALA A 208 5.49 -5.74 7.59
N ILE A 209 5.87 -5.78 8.87
CA ILE A 209 7.06 -6.51 9.36
C ILE A 209 6.91 -8.01 9.07
N LYS A 210 5.79 -8.62 9.47
CA LYS A 210 5.56 -10.07 9.31
C LYS A 210 5.60 -10.51 7.84
N ASN A 211 4.98 -9.74 6.94
CA ASN A 211 5.00 -10.01 5.52
C ASN A 211 6.40 -9.78 4.90
N HIS A 212 7.09 -8.70 5.30
CA HIS A 212 8.47 -8.45 4.90
C HIS A 212 9.40 -9.62 5.26
N LEU A 213 9.32 -10.10 6.51
CA LEU A 213 10.10 -11.24 6.99
C LEU A 213 9.74 -12.57 6.32
N ALA A 214 8.57 -12.72 5.68
CA ALA A 214 8.21 -13.92 4.91
C ALA A 214 9.00 -14.07 3.59
N HIS A 215 9.53 -12.98 3.03
CA HIS A 215 10.40 -13.05 1.85
C HIS A 215 11.79 -13.61 2.15
N TYR A 216 12.18 -13.68 3.43
CA TYR A 216 13.48 -14.19 3.85
C TYR A 216 13.60 -15.70 3.83
N ASP A 217 12.50 -16.44 4.00
CA ASP A 217 12.49 -17.90 4.05
C ASP A 217 13.16 -18.53 2.81
N GLY A 218 14.12 -19.43 3.03
CA GLY A 218 15.00 -19.96 1.98
C GLY A 218 14.31 -20.74 0.86
N ASN A 219 13.02 -21.06 1.02
CA ASN A 219 12.19 -21.79 0.05
C ASN A 219 11.19 -20.89 -0.73
N SER A 220 11.15 -19.58 -0.46
CA SER A 220 10.10 -18.69 -0.99
C SER A 220 10.18 -18.35 -2.49
N THR A 221 11.13 -18.93 -3.24
CA THR A 221 11.07 -18.99 -4.71
C THR A 221 9.97 -19.93 -5.23
N ALA A 222 9.45 -20.83 -4.39
CA ALA A 222 8.33 -21.70 -4.73
C ALA A 222 6.99 -21.27 -4.09
N ALA A 223 7.01 -20.76 -2.85
CA ALA A 223 5.80 -20.51 -2.06
C ALA A 223 4.81 -19.54 -2.73
N SER A 224 5.31 -18.52 -3.43
CA SER A 224 4.46 -17.52 -4.10
C SER A 224 3.60 -18.08 -5.26
N ARG A 225 3.87 -19.31 -5.76
CA ARG A 225 3.04 -19.97 -6.78
C ARG A 225 1.82 -20.71 -6.20
N ALA A 226 1.82 -21.06 -4.91
CA ALA A 226 0.82 -21.96 -4.34
C ALA A 226 -0.57 -21.30 -4.15
N THR A 227 -0.60 -20.01 -3.80
CA THR A 227 -1.83 -19.33 -3.34
C THR A 227 -2.72 -18.78 -4.48
N GLN A 228 -2.22 -18.71 -5.72
CA GLN A 228 -2.99 -18.18 -6.86
C GLN A 228 -3.74 -19.25 -7.67
N SER A 229 -3.47 -20.55 -7.45
CA SER A 229 -3.83 -21.61 -8.41
C SER A 229 -5.16 -22.34 -8.15
N ASN A 230 -6.04 -21.85 -7.26
CA ASN A 230 -7.15 -22.69 -6.75
C ASN A 230 -8.53 -22.01 -6.64
N VAL A 231 -8.94 -21.23 -7.66
CA VAL A 231 -10.33 -20.70 -7.77
C VAL A 231 -10.92 -20.85 -9.18
N ILE A 232 -10.58 -21.91 -9.93
CA ILE A 232 -11.27 -22.26 -11.19
C ILE A 232 -11.48 -23.77 -11.32
N SER A 233 -12.70 -24.26 -11.07
CA SER A 233 -13.40 -25.33 -11.82
C SER A 233 -14.58 -25.93 -11.02
N ALA A 234 -15.83 -25.52 -11.32
CA ALA A 234 -17.04 -26.25 -10.90
C ALA A 234 -18.35 -25.80 -11.62
N THR A 235 -18.40 -25.83 -12.96
CA THR A 235 -19.70 -25.82 -13.67
C THR A 235 -19.69 -26.84 -14.81
N THR A 236 -20.68 -27.73 -14.82
CA THR A 236 -20.68 -28.96 -15.63
C THR A 236 -21.33 -28.76 -17.01
N SER A 237 -20.81 -29.43 -18.03
CA SER A 237 -21.39 -29.47 -19.38
C SER A 237 -22.75 -30.18 -19.43
N ALA A 238 -23.66 -29.70 -20.28
CA ALA A 238 -24.87 -30.40 -20.70
C ALA A 238 -25.07 -30.28 -22.23
N THR A 239 -25.69 -31.30 -22.84
CA THR A 239 -25.41 -31.72 -24.22
C THR A 239 -26.48 -31.30 -25.25
N LEU A 240 -26.08 -31.17 -26.52
CA LEU A 240 -26.80 -31.10 -27.84
C LEU A 240 -28.36 -31.16 -27.84
N ALA A 241 -29.04 -30.41 -28.73
CA ALA A 241 -29.25 -30.83 -30.14
C ALA A 241 -29.66 -29.73 -31.16
N ALA A 242 -29.68 -30.14 -32.44
CA ALA A 242 -29.98 -29.41 -33.70
C ALA A 242 -31.47 -29.03 -33.89
N ALA A 243 -31.94 -28.11 -34.77
CA ALA A 243 -31.37 -27.14 -35.75
C ALA A 243 -32.39 -25.93 -35.90
N THR A 244 -32.59 -25.09 -36.96
CA THR A 244 -32.34 -25.08 -38.43
C THR A 244 -32.19 -23.65 -39.02
N THR A 245 -31.81 -23.58 -40.30
CA THR A 245 -31.76 -22.42 -41.25
C THR A 245 -33.15 -21.83 -41.64
N PRO A 246 -33.23 -20.64 -42.30
CA PRO A 246 -32.26 -19.53 -42.39
C PRO A 246 -32.87 -18.09 -42.29
N ALA A 247 -31.96 -17.10 -42.31
CA ALA A 247 -32.12 -15.73 -42.87
C ALA A 247 -33.04 -14.68 -42.18
N ALA A 248 -32.39 -13.71 -41.51
CA ALA A 248 -32.73 -12.28 -41.55
C ALA A 248 -31.44 -11.46 -41.37
N THR A 249 -31.41 -10.22 -41.87
CA THR A 249 -30.23 -9.34 -41.78
C THR A 249 -30.37 -8.39 -40.59
N ASP A 250 -29.45 -8.45 -39.63
CA ASP A 250 -29.33 -7.43 -38.58
C ASP A 250 -27.86 -7.06 -38.35
N ALA A 251 -27.64 -5.79 -38.00
CA ALA A 251 -26.30 -5.22 -37.89
C ALA A 251 -25.66 -5.57 -36.54
N GLN A 252 -24.74 -6.53 -36.55
CA GLN A 252 -23.99 -6.92 -35.35
C GLN A 252 -23.12 -5.74 -34.85
N PRO A 253 -23.23 -5.32 -33.58
CA PRO A 253 -22.42 -4.23 -33.05
C PRO A 253 -20.93 -4.61 -33.04
N ALA A 254 -20.07 -3.65 -33.37
CA ALA A 254 -18.63 -3.84 -33.31
C ALA A 254 -18.16 -4.11 -31.86
N PRO A 255 -17.18 -5.00 -31.63
CA PRO A 255 -16.69 -5.28 -30.29
C PRO A 255 -16.06 -4.03 -29.67
N ALA A 256 -16.50 -3.67 -28.45
CA ALA A 256 -16.17 -2.40 -27.80
C ALA A 256 -14.65 -2.17 -27.58
N ASN A 257 -13.88 -3.24 -27.51
CA ASN A 257 -12.49 -3.23 -27.04
C ASN A 257 -11.49 -2.72 -28.10
N ALA A 258 -11.90 -2.48 -29.36
CA ALA A 258 -11.00 -2.03 -30.43
C ALA A 258 -10.33 -0.67 -30.15
N GLY A 259 -11.08 0.28 -29.56
CA GLY A 259 -10.52 1.58 -29.15
C GLY A 259 -9.56 1.44 -27.96
N MET A 260 -9.94 0.62 -26.97
CA MET A 260 -9.14 0.35 -25.78
C MET A 260 -7.81 -0.35 -26.12
N LEU A 261 -7.83 -1.37 -26.99
CA LEU A 261 -6.61 -2.05 -27.46
C LEU A 261 -5.64 -1.07 -28.16
N THR A 262 -6.18 -0.12 -28.94
CA THR A 262 -5.38 0.92 -29.60
C THR A 262 -4.72 1.84 -28.57
N ALA A 263 -5.47 2.29 -27.56
CA ALA A 263 -4.95 3.12 -26.48
C ALA A 263 -3.92 2.38 -25.60
N ALA A 264 -4.15 1.09 -25.32
CA ALA A 264 -3.23 0.22 -24.59
C ALA A 264 -1.92 0.01 -25.36
N GLN A 265 -1.98 -0.18 -26.69
CA GLN A 265 -0.78 -0.23 -27.53
C GLN A 265 -0.01 1.10 -27.51
N GLY A 266 -0.70 2.23 -27.40
CA GLY A 266 -0.07 3.54 -27.16
C GLY A 266 0.78 3.57 -25.89
N VAL A 267 0.26 3.04 -24.77
CA VAL A 267 0.99 2.92 -23.49
C VAL A 267 2.15 1.93 -23.59
N ALA A 268 1.93 0.75 -24.19
CA ALA A 268 2.99 -0.24 -24.41
C ALA A 268 4.16 0.32 -25.22
N ASN A 269 3.87 1.07 -26.29
CA ASN A 269 4.89 1.71 -27.13
C ASN A 269 5.71 2.77 -26.36
N GLN A 270 5.08 3.50 -25.42
CA GLN A 270 5.77 4.47 -24.55
C GLN A 270 6.71 3.79 -23.54
N LEU A 271 6.44 2.54 -23.18
CA LEU A 271 7.27 1.71 -22.29
C LEU A 271 8.26 0.82 -23.05
N HIS A 272 8.38 0.99 -24.38
CA HIS A 272 9.19 0.15 -25.27
C HIS A 272 8.84 -1.35 -25.24
N CYS A 273 7.59 -1.68 -24.92
CA CYS A 273 7.06 -3.04 -24.91
C CYS A 273 6.53 -3.48 -26.29
N ASN A 274 6.37 -4.78 -26.45
CA ASN A 274 5.86 -5.44 -27.66
C ASN A 274 4.33 -5.29 -27.83
N ALA A 275 3.77 -6.01 -28.81
CA ALA A 275 2.34 -6.03 -29.09
C ALA A 275 1.49 -6.42 -27.86
N VAL A 276 0.40 -5.68 -27.68
CA VAL A 276 -0.53 -5.82 -26.56
C VAL A 276 -1.52 -6.97 -26.79
N ARG A 277 -1.81 -7.73 -25.74
CA ARG A 277 -2.78 -8.83 -25.73
C ARG A 277 -3.90 -8.52 -24.73
N PRO A 278 -5.19 -8.73 -25.06
CA PRO A 278 -6.28 -8.64 -24.08
C PRO A 278 -6.08 -9.62 -22.92
N ASN A 279 -6.39 -9.18 -21.70
CA ASN A 279 -6.26 -9.94 -20.46
C ASN A 279 -7.45 -9.67 -19.51
N GLY A 280 -8.65 -9.58 -20.09
CA GLY A 280 -9.91 -9.15 -19.46
C GLY A 280 -10.67 -8.18 -20.36
N ASP A 281 -11.70 -7.53 -19.81
CA ASP A 281 -12.57 -6.61 -20.57
C ASP A 281 -11.95 -5.21 -20.74
N THR A 282 -11.37 -4.65 -19.66
CA THR A 282 -10.62 -3.38 -19.66
C THR A 282 -9.10 -3.56 -19.60
N THR A 283 -8.65 -4.76 -19.22
CA THR A 283 -7.25 -5.08 -18.93
C THR A 283 -6.53 -5.74 -20.09
N PHE A 284 -5.26 -5.39 -20.24
CA PHE A 284 -4.37 -5.86 -21.29
C PHE A 284 -2.97 -6.15 -20.73
N THR A 285 -2.18 -6.94 -21.45
CA THR A 285 -0.78 -7.26 -21.09
C THR A 285 0.14 -7.00 -22.27
N ALA A 286 1.27 -6.33 -22.01
CA ALA A 286 2.31 -6.01 -23.00
C ALA A 286 3.66 -6.60 -22.57
N SER A 287 4.34 -7.35 -23.43
CA SER A 287 5.63 -7.98 -23.05
C SER A 287 6.81 -7.04 -23.30
N CYS A 288 7.62 -6.79 -22.28
CA CYS A 288 8.68 -5.78 -22.27
C CYS A 288 10.09 -6.38 -22.18
N GLY A 289 10.24 -7.66 -22.58
CA GLY A 289 11.51 -8.39 -22.59
C GLY A 289 11.63 -9.36 -21.41
N SER A 290 12.11 -8.89 -20.25
CA SER A 290 12.26 -9.70 -19.03
C SER A 290 11.04 -9.67 -18.11
N TYR A 291 10.07 -8.80 -18.39
CA TYR A 291 8.83 -8.61 -17.65
C TYR A 291 7.71 -8.27 -18.62
N ASP A 292 6.46 -8.50 -18.21
CA ASP A 292 5.28 -8.01 -18.91
C ASP A 292 4.62 -6.91 -18.06
N VAL A 293 4.00 -5.91 -18.68
CA VAL A 293 3.23 -4.84 -18.01
C VAL A 293 1.75 -5.10 -18.19
N VAL A 294 1.01 -5.07 -17.08
CA VAL A 294 -0.46 -5.01 -17.11
C VAL A 294 -0.89 -3.55 -17.30
N ILE A 295 -1.77 -3.32 -18.27
CA ILE A 295 -2.32 -2.02 -18.65
C ILE A 295 -3.84 -2.11 -18.50
N ASP A 296 -4.43 -1.23 -17.70
CA ASP A 296 -5.89 -1.13 -17.55
C ASP A 296 -6.43 0.13 -18.23
N CYS A 297 -7.65 0.07 -18.76
CA CYS A 297 -8.22 1.07 -19.66
C CYS A 297 -9.67 1.47 -19.30
N ASP A 298 -9.83 2.46 -18.42
CA ASP A 298 -11.13 3.08 -18.12
C ASP A 298 -11.43 4.28 -19.04
N GLY A 299 -12.66 4.38 -19.54
CA GLY A 299 -13.14 5.53 -20.33
C GLY A 299 -12.32 5.86 -21.59
N GLY A 300 -11.54 4.90 -22.12
CA GLY A 300 -10.62 5.11 -23.23
C GLY A 300 -9.26 5.73 -22.84
N LYS A 301 -8.95 5.86 -21.55
CA LYS A 301 -7.63 6.21 -21.02
C LYS A 301 -6.98 4.95 -20.46
N CYS A 302 -5.77 4.63 -20.92
CA CYS A 302 -5.03 3.46 -20.46
C CYS A 302 -3.87 3.87 -19.54
N HIS A 303 -3.63 3.07 -18.51
CA HIS A 303 -2.59 3.30 -17.50
C HIS A 303 -1.84 1.99 -17.19
N PRO A 304 -0.50 2.00 -17.13
CA PRO A 304 0.26 0.84 -16.67
C PRO A 304 0.07 0.67 -15.16
N MET A 305 -0.28 -0.55 -14.72
CA MET A 305 -0.61 -0.84 -13.33
C MET A 305 0.57 -1.42 -12.54
N HIS A 306 1.22 -2.44 -13.08
CA HIS A 306 2.32 -3.17 -12.46
C HIS A 306 3.07 -4.03 -13.51
N THR A 307 4.30 -4.43 -13.16
CA THR A 307 5.10 -5.41 -13.90
C THR A 307 4.89 -6.81 -13.32
N VAL A 308 4.56 -7.79 -14.15
CA VAL A 308 4.65 -9.22 -13.82
C VAL A 308 5.92 -9.80 -14.42
N ASN A 309 6.56 -10.75 -13.74
CA ASN A 309 7.73 -11.45 -14.29
C ASN A 309 7.28 -12.34 -15.45
N ALA A 310 7.86 -12.12 -16.64
CA ALA A 310 7.54 -12.89 -17.83
C ALA A 310 7.82 -14.38 -17.57
N HIS A 311 6.91 -15.26 -17.98
CA HIS A 311 7.11 -16.70 -17.85
C HIS A 311 8.10 -17.18 -18.93
N PRO A 312 9.14 -17.96 -18.56
CA PRO A 312 10.02 -18.65 -19.51
C PRO A 312 9.34 -19.89 -20.13
#